data_AF-A0A553KRH4-F1
#
_entry.id   AF-A0A553KRH4-F1
#
_cell.length_a   1.000
_cell.length_b   1.000
_cell.length_c   1.000
_cell.angle_alpha   90.00
_cell.angle_beta   90.00
_cell.angle_gamma   90.00
#
_symmetry.space_group_name_H-M   'P 1'
#
loop_
_entity.id
_entity.type
_entity.pdbx_description
1 polymer ?
#
loop_
_entity_poly.entity_id
_entity_poly.type
_entity_poly.pdbx_seq_one_letter_code
_entity_poly.pdbx_strand_id
1 'polypeptide(L)'
;MMAAPKQSWLVAFILAGLLAGCAQKQASQPVHENTVTKVVAVKPELTAQTITPVPKPVEEPGKEPSQGHTQQLEQALRELKGMLSTIGDTNRSTDERSQALESFLKGVESFLQSEGSMAYSDQDLSQKLDQQIVVKTKVENGTSFRIVHYAGLPELLGTLERNWTFVQWKDANGKVHAQTLIEQGAEITNDFVVTKAKDGLFIGLTGYLTVEKPHPVFLATWTLREEQWQPRAIPNLTQPEGWSVEVTDNEASFQADGEMFVEVSDADKTIHISQDEAGKRITLSFRTGEVMLQKP
;
A
#
# COMPACT_ATOMS: atom_id res chain seq x y z
N MET A 1 -34.36 -19.73 -10.64
CA MET A 1 -33.26 -19.26 -11.49
C MET A 1 -31.97 -19.53 -10.73
N MET A 2 -31.28 -20.61 -11.09
CA MET A 2 -30.03 -21.04 -10.45
C MET A 2 -28.86 -20.40 -11.21
N ALA A 3 -28.02 -19.66 -10.50
CA ALA A 3 -26.74 -19.19 -11.02
C ALA A 3 -25.69 -20.29 -10.84
N ALA A 4 -24.96 -20.59 -11.91
CA ALA A 4 -23.88 -21.58 -11.94
C ALA A 4 -22.61 -21.05 -11.24
N PRO A 5 -21.80 -21.92 -10.61
CA PRO A 5 -20.55 -21.51 -9.98
C PRO A 5 -19.43 -21.32 -11.02
N LYS A 6 -18.61 -20.29 -10.80
CA LYS A 6 -17.38 -20.02 -11.56
C LYS A 6 -16.34 -21.10 -11.27
N GLN A 7 -15.73 -21.64 -12.33
CA GLN A 7 -14.70 -22.67 -12.27
C GLN A 7 -13.38 -22.09 -11.78
N SER A 8 -12.83 -22.70 -10.72
CA SER A 8 -11.47 -22.48 -10.22
C SER A 8 -10.49 -23.27 -11.10
N TRP A 9 -9.47 -22.59 -11.64
CA TRP A 9 -8.38 -23.23 -12.38
C TRP A 9 -7.16 -23.41 -11.49
N LEU A 10 -6.80 -24.68 -11.31
CA LEU A 10 -5.59 -25.19 -10.69
C LEU A 10 -4.38 -24.83 -11.58
N VAL A 11 -3.33 -24.22 -11.04
CA VAL A 11 -2.01 -24.20 -11.69
C VAL A 11 -1.00 -24.88 -10.79
N ALA A 12 -0.57 -26.06 -11.21
CA ALA A 12 0.51 -26.84 -10.64
C ALA A 12 1.84 -26.41 -11.27
N PHE A 13 2.88 -26.20 -10.47
CA PHE A 13 4.26 -26.08 -10.97
C PHE A 13 5.17 -27.18 -10.42
N ILE A 14 5.87 -27.79 -11.36
CA ILE A 14 6.86 -28.87 -11.23
C ILE A 14 8.21 -28.25 -10.85
N LEU A 15 8.82 -28.73 -9.76
CA LEU A 15 10.21 -28.43 -9.40
C LEU A 15 11.15 -29.48 -10.03
N ALA A 16 12.07 -29.05 -10.88
CA ALA A 16 13.22 -29.86 -11.29
C ALA A 16 14.50 -29.01 -11.43
N GLY A 17 15.38 -29.16 -10.44
CA GLY A 17 16.85 -29.16 -10.48
C GLY A 17 17.61 -28.04 -11.22
N LEU A 18 18.61 -27.43 -10.55
CA LEU A 18 19.96 -27.99 -10.51
C LEU A 18 20.91 -27.26 -9.56
N LEU A 19 21.79 -28.08 -8.98
CA LEU A 19 22.85 -27.78 -8.03
C LEU A 19 24.07 -27.10 -8.69
N ALA A 20 24.63 -26.16 -7.95
CA ALA A 20 26.05 -25.91 -7.63
C ALA A 20 27.16 -26.42 -8.57
N GLY A 21 28.10 -25.53 -8.90
CA GLY A 21 29.41 -25.92 -9.45
C GLY A 21 30.37 -24.76 -9.71
N CYS A 22 31.09 -24.36 -8.66
CA CYS A 22 32.35 -23.60 -8.56
C CYS A 22 33.16 -23.30 -9.84
N ALA A 23 33.76 -22.10 -9.91
CA ALA A 23 35.22 -21.93 -9.92
C ALA A 23 35.67 -20.45 -9.82
N GLN A 24 36.49 -20.20 -8.81
CA GLN A 24 37.28 -19.01 -8.51
C GLN A 24 38.38 -18.76 -9.57
N LYS A 25 38.68 -17.48 -9.86
CA LYS A 25 40.07 -17.07 -10.16
C LYS A 25 40.30 -15.58 -9.83
N GLN A 26 41.06 -15.36 -8.76
CA GLN A 26 41.69 -14.08 -8.41
C GLN A 26 42.86 -13.79 -9.37
N ALA A 27 43.03 -12.52 -9.73
CA ALA A 27 44.30 -11.96 -10.17
C ALA A 27 44.38 -10.47 -9.80
N SER A 28 45.15 -10.21 -8.74
CA SER A 28 46.14 -9.15 -8.50
C SER A 28 45.97 -7.75 -9.15
N GLN A 29 45.94 -6.74 -8.28
CA GLN A 29 46.18 -5.31 -8.54
C GLN A 29 47.62 -5.01 -9.02
N PRO A 30 47.85 -3.77 -9.49
CA PRO A 30 48.86 -2.96 -8.83
C PRO A 30 48.35 -1.57 -8.37
N VAL A 31 48.98 -1.15 -7.28
CA VAL A 31 48.88 0.13 -6.56
C VAL A 31 49.47 1.27 -7.40
N HIS A 32 48.82 2.44 -7.39
CA HIS A 32 49.50 3.72 -7.63
C HIS A 32 49.08 4.77 -6.61
N GLU A 33 50.07 5.59 -6.27
CA GLU A 33 50.22 6.45 -5.11
C GLU A 33 49.32 7.69 -5.07
N ASN A 34 49.16 8.16 -3.83
CA ASN A 34 48.49 9.37 -3.38
C ASN A 34 49.01 10.65 -4.04
N THR A 35 48.11 11.60 -4.31
CA THR A 35 48.43 13.02 -4.27
C THR A 35 47.43 13.74 -3.37
N VAL A 36 47.93 14.19 -2.23
CA VAL A 36 47.22 14.98 -1.21
C VAL A 36 47.24 16.44 -1.65
N THR A 37 46.08 17.00 -1.99
CA THR A 37 45.93 18.45 -2.20
C THR A 37 45.28 19.06 -0.96
N LYS A 38 46.08 19.84 -0.21
CA LYS A 38 45.65 20.74 0.87
C LYS A 38 44.59 21.71 0.35
N VAL A 39 43.38 21.66 0.89
CA VAL A 39 42.40 22.75 0.75
C VAL A 39 42.52 23.65 1.98
N VAL A 40 42.94 24.88 1.73
CA VAL A 40 43.04 25.97 2.70
C VAL A 40 41.62 26.43 3.06
N ALA A 41 41.29 26.40 4.33
CA ALA A 41 40.04 26.94 4.86
C ALA A 41 40.01 28.46 4.69
N VAL A 42 39.11 28.96 3.86
CA VAL A 42 38.74 30.38 3.79
C VAL A 42 37.43 30.54 4.55
N LYS A 43 37.49 31.32 5.63
CA LYS A 43 36.38 31.72 6.49
C LYS A 43 35.61 32.87 5.81
N PRO A 44 34.31 32.75 5.50
CA PRO A 44 33.49 33.90 5.14
C PRO A 44 32.94 34.56 6.40
N GLU A 45 33.15 35.87 6.48
CA GLU A 45 32.66 36.79 7.50
C GLU A 45 31.18 37.13 7.23
N LEU A 46 30.40 37.30 8.30
CA LEU A 46 28.95 37.48 8.29
C LEU A 46 28.49 38.73 7.53
N THR A 47 27.34 38.61 6.86
CA THR A 47 26.39 39.74 6.76
C THR A 47 25.02 39.24 7.19
N ALA A 48 24.57 39.68 8.38
CA ALA A 48 23.26 39.38 8.91
C ALA A 48 22.19 40.08 8.06
N GLN A 49 21.38 39.31 7.34
CA GLN A 49 20.12 39.81 6.79
C GLN A 49 19.02 39.55 7.82
N THR A 50 18.34 40.63 8.20
CA THR A 50 17.14 40.61 9.04
C THR A 50 16.05 39.81 8.34
N ILE A 51 15.84 38.56 8.76
CA ILE A 51 14.71 37.74 8.33
C ILE A 51 13.49 38.24 9.11
N THR A 52 12.61 38.97 8.45
CA THR A 52 11.26 39.23 8.97
C THR A 52 10.56 37.89 9.19
N PRO A 53 9.94 37.64 10.37
CA PRO A 53 9.24 36.39 10.61
C PRO A 53 8.09 36.24 9.61
N VAL A 54 8.08 35.10 8.93
CA VAL A 54 6.96 34.64 8.11
C VAL A 54 5.72 34.58 9.01
N PRO A 55 4.57 35.17 8.64
CA PRO A 55 3.35 35.04 9.42
C PRO A 55 2.98 33.56 9.53
N LYS A 56 2.75 33.07 10.76
CA LYS A 56 2.14 31.77 10.99
C LYS A 56 0.82 31.69 10.18
N PRO A 57 0.50 30.54 9.57
CA PRO A 57 -0.85 30.31 9.07
C PRO A 57 -1.84 30.56 10.19
N VAL A 58 -2.84 31.38 9.92
CA VAL A 58 -4.00 31.54 10.80
C VAL A 58 -4.71 30.18 10.81
N GLU A 59 -4.55 29.43 11.90
CA GLU A 59 -5.47 28.34 12.22
C GLU A 59 -6.87 28.97 12.34
N GLU A 60 -7.73 28.70 11.36
CA GLU A 60 -9.16 28.86 11.60
C GLU A 60 -9.55 27.96 12.78
N PRO A 61 -10.35 28.44 13.74
CA PRO A 61 -10.80 27.62 14.85
C PRO A 61 -11.66 26.49 14.30
N GLY A 62 -11.05 25.31 14.15
CA GLY A 62 -11.75 24.08 13.85
C GLY A 62 -12.82 23.87 14.91
N LYS A 63 -14.07 23.72 14.47
CA LYS A 63 -15.13 23.16 15.32
C LYS A 63 -14.61 21.82 15.84
N GLU A 64 -14.33 21.74 17.14
CA GLU A 64 -14.16 20.47 17.81
C GLU A 64 -15.38 19.61 17.47
N PRO A 65 -15.18 18.36 17.01
CA PRO A 65 -16.30 17.45 16.85
C PRO A 65 -17.03 17.34 18.19
N SER A 66 -18.36 17.50 18.16
CA SER A 66 -19.16 17.48 19.39
C SER A 66 -18.84 16.21 20.19
N GLN A 67 -18.73 16.31 21.51
CA GLN A 67 -18.31 15.19 22.39
C GLN A 67 -19.11 13.89 22.16
N GLY A 68 -20.34 13.97 21.64
CA GLY A 68 -21.16 12.82 21.28
C GLY A 68 -20.64 12.03 20.08
N HIS A 69 -20.07 12.68 19.06
CA HIS A 69 -19.50 11.97 17.89
C HIS A 69 -18.25 11.17 18.26
N THR A 70 -17.40 11.73 19.13
CA THR A 70 -16.20 11.03 19.61
C THR A 70 -16.55 9.76 20.40
N GLN A 71 -17.61 9.80 21.23
CA GLN A 71 -18.06 8.63 21.98
C GLN A 71 -18.59 7.50 21.09
N GLN A 72 -19.33 7.84 20.03
CA GLN A 72 -19.84 6.86 19.06
C GLN A 72 -18.69 6.18 18.30
N LEU A 73 -17.69 6.94 17.85
CA LEU A 73 -16.52 6.38 17.17
C LEU A 73 -15.72 5.46 18.08
N GLU A 74 -15.51 5.85 19.34
CA GLU A 74 -14.81 5.02 20.32
C GLU A 74 -15.59 3.73 20.66
N GLN A 75 -16.92 3.78 20.65
CA GLN A 75 -17.75 2.59 20.81
C GLN A 75 -17.63 1.65 19.61
N ALA A 76 -17.70 2.19 18.39
CA ALA A 76 -17.52 1.39 17.17
C ALA A 76 -16.15 0.70 17.15
N LEU A 77 -15.08 1.39 17.54
CA LEU A 77 -13.74 0.79 17.64
C LEU A 77 -13.66 -0.33 18.68
N ARG A 78 -14.35 -0.19 19.83
CA ARG A 78 -14.45 -1.27 20.83
C ARG A 78 -15.17 -2.49 20.28
N GLU A 79 -16.25 -2.29 19.53
CA GLU A 79 -17.00 -3.38 18.90
C GLU A 79 -16.15 -4.11 17.85
N LEU A 80 -15.46 -3.37 16.98
CA LEU A 80 -14.54 -3.93 15.99
C LEU A 80 -13.43 -4.75 16.66
N LYS A 81 -12.84 -4.23 17.73
CA LYS A 81 -11.83 -4.96 18.51
C LYS A 81 -12.38 -6.24 19.15
N GLY A 82 -13.62 -6.21 19.62
CA GLY A 82 -14.31 -7.40 20.14
C GLY A 82 -14.52 -8.46 19.06
N MET A 83 -14.85 -8.04 17.83
CA MET A 83 -14.96 -8.95 16.69
C MET A 83 -13.61 -9.55 16.32
N LEU A 84 -12.54 -8.75 16.25
CA LEU A 84 -11.16 -9.25 16.04
C LEU A 84 -10.74 -10.28 17.10
N SER A 85 -11.06 -10.01 18.36
CA SER A 85 -10.81 -10.95 19.46
C SER A 85 -11.56 -12.27 19.27
N THR A 86 -12.80 -12.21 18.76
CA THR A 86 -13.60 -13.40 18.44
C THR A 86 -13.01 -14.18 17.27
N ILE A 87 -12.58 -13.48 16.21
CA ILE A 87 -11.93 -14.06 15.02
C ILE A 87 -10.65 -14.81 15.41
N GLY A 88 -9.85 -14.26 16.31
CA GLY A 88 -8.60 -14.87 16.79
C GLY A 88 -8.75 -15.99 17.82
N ASP A 89 -9.94 -16.18 18.41
CA ASP A 89 -10.14 -17.18 19.47
C ASP A 89 -10.38 -18.58 18.90
N THR A 90 -9.32 -19.40 18.87
CA THR A 90 -9.37 -20.78 18.37
C THR A 90 -10.22 -21.72 19.23
N ASN A 91 -10.70 -21.31 20.41
CA ASN A 91 -11.64 -22.09 21.21
C ASN A 91 -13.10 -21.93 20.74
N ARG A 92 -13.37 -20.94 19.90
CA ARG A 92 -14.68 -20.74 19.27
C ARG A 92 -14.82 -21.57 18.01
N SER A 93 -16.06 -21.87 17.65
CA SER A 93 -16.34 -22.61 16.42
C SER A 93 -15.95 -21.78 15.19
N THR A 94 -15.64 -22.47 14.09
CA THR A 94 -15.39 -21.82 12.79
C THR A 94 -16.56 -20.94 12.36
N ASP A 95 -17.80 -21.35 12.63
CA ASP A 95 -19.00 -20.59 12.28
C ASP A 95 -19.08 -19.27 13.04
N GLU A 96 -18.84 -19.28 14.36
CA GLU A 96 -18.81 -18.06 15.18
C GLU A 96 -17.72 -17.10 14.72
N ARG A 97 -16.53 -17.63 14.43
CA ARG A 97 -15.38 -16.84 13.96
C ARG A 97 -15.63 -16.24 12.57
N SER A 98 -16.25 -17.00 11.68
CA SER A 98 -16.60 -16.55 10.33
C SER A 98 -17.69 -15.47 10.37
N GLN A 99 -18.71 -15.65 11.20
CA GLN A 99 -19.75 -14.63 11.40
C GLN A 99 -19.17 -13.33 12.00
N ALA A 100 -18.22 -13.45 12.93
CA ALA A 100 -17.50 -12.31 13.47
C ALA A 100 -16.66 -11.60 12.40
N LEU A 101 -16.01 -12.34 11.50
CA LEU A 101 -15.29 -11.78 10.35
C LEU A 101 -16.21 -10.99 9.42
N GLU A 102 -17.34 -11.55 9.01
CA GLU A 102 -18.31 -10.84 8.16
C GLU A 102 -18.82 -9.55 8.82
N SER A 103 -19.08 -9.61 10.13
CA SER A 103 -19.53 -8.46 10.91
C SER A 103 -18.44 -7.41 11.04
N PHE A 104 -17.19 -7.85 11.23
CA PHE A 104 -16.03 -6.98 11.29
C PHE A 104 -15.82 -6.23 9.98
N LEU A 105 -15.86 -6.92 8.83
CA LEU A 105 -15.65 -6.29 7.52
C LEU A 105 -16.69 -5.19 7.25
N LYS A 106 -17.97 -5.47 7.50
CA LYS A 106 -19.06 -4.47 7.40
C LYS A 106 -18.89 -3.32 8.39
N GLY A 107 -18.46 -3.64 9.61
CA GLY A 107 -18.22 -2.67 10.66
C GLY A 107 -17.06 -1.73 10.34
N VAL A 108 -15.96 -2.23 9.76
CA VAL A 108 -14.81 -1.41 9.33
C VAL A 108 -15.25 -0.42 8.26
N GLU A 109 -15.94 -0.88 7.22
CA GLU A 109 -16.44 0.01 6.17
C GLU A 109 -17.37 1.09 6.73
N SER A 110 -18.30 0.71 7.61
CA SER A 110 -19.21 1.65 8.29
C SER A 110 -18.47 2.67 9.17
N PHE A 111 -17.45 2.21 9.92
CA PHE A 111 -16.61 3.08 10.74
C PHE A 111 -15.83 4.08 9.87
N LEU A 112 -15.25 3.62 8.76
CA LEU A 112 -14.51 4.48 7.85
C LEU A 112 -15.41 5.49 7.12
N GLN A 113 -16.70 5.22 6.96
CA GLN A 113 -17.66 6.21 6.42
C GLN A 113 -18.14 7.21 7.48
N SER A 114 -17.86 6.99 8.77
CA SER A 114 -18.37 7.83 9.85
C SER A 114 -17.66 9.19 9.90
N GLU A 115 -18.42 10.26 10.17
CA GLU A 115 -17.87 11.59 10.39
C GLU A 115 -16.87 11.59 11.55
N GLY A 116 -15.72 12.24 11.39
CA GLY A 116 -14.67 12.29 12.40
C GLY A 116 -13.72 11.09 12.43
N SER A 117 -14.01 9.98 11.74
CA SER A 117 -13.12 8.80 11.70
C SER A 117 -11.75 9.09 11.04
N MET A 118 -11.66 10.09 10.16
CA MET A 118 -10.38 10.56 9.61
C MET A 118 -9.51 11.34 10.62
N ALA A 119 -10.01 11.64 11.82
CA ALA A 119 -9.22 12.35 12.84
C ALA A 119 -8.22 11.43 13.57
N TYR A 120 -8.44 10.11 13.57
CA TYR A 120 -7.47 9.16 14.11
C TYR A 120 -6.21 9.16 13.25
N SER A 121 -5.02 9.16 13.87
CA SER A 121 -3.79 8.94 13.12
C SER A 121 -3.70 7.48 12.64
N ASP A 122 -2.83 7.22 11.66
CA ASP A 122 -2.58 5.87 11.17
C ASP A 122 -2.17 4.93 12.31
N GLN A 123 -1.25 5.39 13.16
CA GLN A 123 -0.77 4.64 14.31
C GLN A 123 -1.87 4.39 15.34
N ASP A 124 -2.69 5.40 15.67
CA ASP A 124 -3.76 5.24 16.65
C ASP A 124 -4.80 4.22 16.18
N LEU A 125 -5.18 4.29 14.89
CA LEU A 125 -6.18 3.39 14.34
C LEU A 125 -5.67 1.94 14.28
N SER A 126 -4.45 1.72 13.81
CA SER A 126 -3.81 0.39 13.84
C SER A 126 -3.72 -0.17 15.26
N GLN A 127 -3.27 0.64 16.24
CA GLN A 127 -3.14 0.19 17.63
C GLN A 127 -4.49 -0.11 18.31
N LYS A 128 -5.54 0.64 17.97
CA LYS A 128 -6.87 0.43 18.55
C LYS A 128 -7.53 -0.86 18.06
N LEU A 129 -7.28 -1.25 16.81
CA LEU A 129 -7.88 -2.43 16.21
C LEU A 129 -7.05 -3.70 16.48
N ASP A 130 -5.96 -3.94 15.73
CA ASP A 130 -5.04 -5.08 15.90
C ASP A 130 -3.79 -4.91 15.01
N GLN A 131 -2.74 -5.71 15.26
CA GLN A 131 -1.53 -5.81 14.42
C GLN A 131 -1.82 -6.34 13.00
N GLN A 132 -2.94 -7.03 12.80
CA GLN A 132 -3.40 -7.47 11.47
C GLN A 132 -3.89 -6.32 10.58
N ILE A 133 -3.92 -5.09 11.09
CA ILE A 133 -4.37 -3.91 10.36
C ILE A 133 -3.23 -2.95 10.08
N VAL A 134 -3.00 -2.72 8.80
CA VAL A 134 -2.07 -1.69 8.30
C VAL A 134 -2.87 -0.48 7.85
N VAL A 135 -2.52 0.69 8.36
CA VAL A 135 -3.14 1.96 7.97
C VAL A 135 -2.09 2.87 7.36
N LYS A 136 -2.42 3.50 6.23
CA LYS A 136 -1.55 4.46 5.56
C LYS A 136 -2.39 5.62 5.04
N THR A 137 -2.05 6.85 5.42
CA THR A 137 -2.69 8.08 4.93
C THR A 137 -1.73 8.89 4.07
N LYS A 138 -2.23 9.40 2.93
CA LYS A 138 -1.52 10.33 2.04
C LYS A 138 -2.42 11.49 1.66
N VAL A 139 -1.82 12.63 1.33
CA VAL A 139 -2.53 13.84 0.92
C VAL A 139 -2.19 14.15 -0.53
N GLU A 140 -3.21 14.44 -1.33
CA GLU A 140 -3.08 14.89 -2.71
C GLU A 140 -4.01 16.08 -2.95
N ASN A 141 -3.43 17.22 -3.38
CA ASN A 141 -4.16 18.48 -3.62
C ASN A 141 -5.07 18.90 -2.44
N GLY A 142 -4.63 18.69 -1.20
CA GLY A 142 -5.37 19.02 0.01
C GLY A 142 -6.45 18.00 0.41
N THR A 143 -6.67 16.95 -0.40
CA THR A 143 -7.55 15.83 -0.05
C THR A 143 -6.74 14.71 0.61
N SER A 144 -7.19 14.25 1.78
CA SER A 144 -6.62 13.09 2.45
C SER A 144 -7.24 11.80 1.95
N PHE A 145 -6.41 10.82 1.67
CA PHE A 145 -6.76 9.45 1.31
C PHE A 145 -6.11 8.51 2.32
N ARG A 146 -6.87 7.54 2.82
CA ARG A 146 -6.38 6.52 3.73
C ARG A 146 -6.67 5.15 3.16
N ILE A 147 -5.65 4.31 3.17
CA ILE A 147 -5.77 2.87 2.95
C ILE A 147 -5.77 2.18 4.30
N VAL A 148 -6.72 1.27 4.48
CA VAL A 148 -6.79 0.35 5.62
C VAL A 148 -6.76 -1.06 5.05
N HIS A 149 -5.72 -1.80 5.37
CA HIS A 149 -5.55 -3.18 4.94
C HIS A 149 -5.74 -4.10 6.14
N TYR A 150 -6.53 -5.15 5.98
CA TYR A 150 -6.72 -6.20 6.97
C TYR A 150 -6.28 -7.55 6.39
N ALA A 151 -5.34 -8.19 7.07
CA ALA A 151 -4.88 -9.53 6.76
C ALA A 151 -5.64 -10.56 7.59
N GLY A 152 -6.51 -11.34 6.95
CA GLY A 152 -7.26 -12.41 7.59
C GLY A 152 -6.38 -13.57 8.05
N LEU A 153 -6.97 -14.42 8.90
CA LEU A 153 -6.30 -15.59 9.47
C LEU A 153 -6.32 -16.78 8.50
N PRO A 154 -5.15 -17.33 8.09
CA PRO A 154 -5.09 -18.50 7.22
C PRO A 154 -5.84 -19.71 7.79
N GLU A 155 -5.80 -19.92 9.10
CA GLU A 155 -6.45 -21.03 9.78
C GLU A 155 -7.98 -20.91 9.85
N LEU A 156 -8.53 -19.71 9.57
CA LEU A 156 -9.97 -19.51 9.48
C LEU A 156 -10.47 -19.73 8.05
N LEU A 157 -9.78 -19.14 7.06
CA LEU A 157 -10.24 -19.13 5.67
C LEU A 157 -9.69 -20.28 4.83
N GLY A 158 -8.54 -20.86 5.20
CA GLY A 158 -7.91 -21.96 4.48
C GLY A 158 -7.29 -21.58 3.13
N THR A 159 -7.16 -20.28 2.81
CA THR A 159 -6.65 -19.78 1.52
C THR A 159 -5.61 -18.67 1.70
N LEU A 160 -4.87 -18.37 0.62
CA LEU A 160 -4.05 -17.16 0.52
C LEU A 160 -4.88 -15.91 0.20
N GLU A 161 -6.04 -16.10 -0.45
CA GLU A 161 -7.09 -15.12 -0.70
C GLU A 161 -7.84 -14.78 0.58
N ARG A 162 -7.21 -13.94 1.41
CA ARG A 162 -7.66 -13.64 2.78
C ARG A 162 -7.47 -12.19 3.18
N ASN A 163 -7.22 -11.32 2.21
CA ASN A 163 -6.89 -9.93 2.47
C ASN A 163 -8.00 -9.00 1.99
N TRP A 164 -8.22 -7.94 2.76
CA TRP A 164 -9.15 -6.87 2.38
C TRP A 164 -8.43 -5.53 2.44
N THR A 165 -8.69 -4.68 1.45
CA THR A 165 -8.13 -3.34 1.41
C THR A 165 -9.23 -2.33 1.17
N PHE A 166 -9.42 -1.44 2.12
CA PHE A 166 -10.40 -0.37 2.11
C PHE A 166 -9.71 0.95 1.79
N VAL A 167 -10.39 1.81 1.04
CA VAL A 167 -10.00 3.21 0.86
C VAL A 167 -11.00 4.12 1.54
N GLN A 168 -10.52 5.17 2.18
CA GLN A 168 -11.29 6.23 2.81
C GLN A 168 -10.81 7.59 2.30
N TRP A 169 -11.72 8.50 1.96
CA TRP A 169 -11.37 9.86 1.51
C TRP A 169 -12.44 10.88 1.90
N LYS A 170 -12.07 12.16 1.88
CA LYS A 170 -13.03 13.28 1.98
C LYS A 170 -13.29 13.86 0.59
N ASP A 171 -14.55 14.08 0.25
CA ASP A 171 -14.89 14.82 -0.96
C ASP A 171 -14.76 16.34 -0.78
N ALA A 172 -15.04 17.08 -1.86
CA ALA A 172 -14.98 18.55 -1.85
C ALA A 172 -16.00 19.21 -0.91
N ASN A 173 -17.06 18.49 -0.51
CA ASN A 173 -18.07 18.97 0.44
C ASN A 173 -17.71 18.62 1.89
N GLY A 174 -16.56 17.96 2.12
CA GLY A 174 -16.11 17.51 3.43
C GLY A 174 -16.78 16.22 3.91
N LYS A 175 -17.60 15.57 3.07
CA LYS A 175 -18.22 14.28 3.41
C LYS A 175 -17.16 13.19 3.33
N VAL A 176 -17.15 12.32 4.34
CA VAL A 176 -16.27 11.15 4.40
C VAL A 176 -16.91 10.01 3.61
N HIS A 177 -16.12 9.39 2.76
CA HIS A 177 -16.49 8.21 1.99
C HIS A 177 -15.51 7.08 2.28
N ALA A 178 -15.97 5.84 2.14
CA ALA A 178 -15.11 4.68 2.14
C ALA A 178 -15.66 3.60 1.21
N GLN A 179 -14.76 2.78 0.68
CA GLN A 179 -15.08 1.69 -0.24
C GLN A 179 -14.03 0.58 -0.11
N THR A 180 -14.46 -0.68 -0.26
CA THR A 180 -13.54 -1.82 -0.43
C THR A 180 -12.96 -1.83 -1.86
N LEU A 181 -11.64 -1.82 -1.98
CA LEU A 181 -10.92 -1.91 -3.26
C LEU A 181 -10.51 -3.35 -3.59
N ILE A 182 -10.03 -4.09 -2.58
CA ILE A 182 -9.66 -5.50 -2.68
C ILE A 182 -10.52 -6.26 -1.69
N GLU A 183 -11.27 -7.23 -2.19
CA GLU A 183 -12.16 -8.09 -1.40
C GLU A 183 -11.67 -9.53 -1.46
N GLN A 184 -11.21 -10.04 -0.31
CA GLN A 184 -10.72 -11.41 -0.17
C GLN A 184 -9.63 -11.77 -1.21
N GLY A 185 -8.69 -10.86 -1.42
CA GLY A 185 -7.60 -11.03 -2.38
C GLY A 185 -6.34 -11.67 -1.77
N ALA A 186 -5.35 -12.00 -2.60
CA ALA A 186 -4.04 -12.48 -2.14
C ALA A 186 -3.10 -11.32 -1.77
N GLU A 187 -3.49 -10.09 -2.11
CA GLU A 187 -2.65 -8.91 -2.10
C GLU A 187 -2.49 -8.34 -0.68
N ILE A 188 -1.26 -8.37 -0.18
CA ILE A 188 -0.85 -7.74 1.08
C ILE A 188 -0.45 -6.30 0.76
N THR A 189 -1.39 -5.37 0.96
CA THR A 189 -1.18 -3.96 0.60
C THR A 189 -0.29 -3.26 1.63
N ASN A 190 0.85 -2.75 1.17
CA ASN A 190 1.84 -2.10 2.03
C ASN A 190 1.85 -0.58 1.88
N ASP A 191 1.69 -0.10 0.65
CA ASP A 191 1.74 1.31 0.34
C ASP A 191 0.93 1.62 -0.94
N PHE A 192 0.77 2.91 -1.24
CA PHE A 192 -0.01 3.35 -2.40
C PHE A 192 0.45 4.71 -2.91
N VAL A 193 0.18 4.99 -4.17
CA VAL A 193 0.31 6.33 -4.77
C VAL A 193 -1.07 6.87 -5.07
N VAL A 194 -1.28 8.15 -4.78
CA VAL A 194 -2.47 8.90 -5.21
C VAL A 194 -2.05 10.14 -5.98
N THR A 195 -2.72 10.39 -7.10
CA THR A 195 -2.40 11.45 -8.06
C THR A 195 -3.66 11.95 -8.76
N LYS A 196 -3.63 13.18 -9.24
CA LYS A 196 -4.69 13.72 -10.10
C LYS A 196 -4.35 13.51 -11.57
N ALA A 197 -5.20 12.77 -12.27
CA ALA A 197 -5.17 12.55 -13.71
C ALA A 197 -6.08 13.55 -14.46
N LYS A 198 -6.02 13.53 -15.80
CA LYS A 198 -6.99 14.26 -16.63
C LYS A 198 -8.43 13.77 -16.41
N ASP A 199 -8.61 12.48 -16.14
CA ASP A 199 -9.91 11.80 -16.09
C ASP A 199 -10.39 11.49 -14.66
N GLY A 200 -9.71 12.03 -13.64
CA GLY A 200 -10.12 11.87 -12.23
C GLY A 200 -8.95 11.74 -11.27
N LEU A 201 -9.26 11.38 -10.02
CA LEU A 201 -8.24 10.95 -9.08
C LEU A 201 -7.89 9.50 -9.36
N PHE A 202 -6.60 9.18 -9.32
CA PHE A 202 -6.07 7.86 -9.57
C PHE A 202 -5.38 7.34 -8.31
N ILE A 203 -5.54 6.06 -8.02
CA ILE A 203 -4.81 5.36 -6.97
C ILE A 203 -4.14 4.11 -7.52
N GLY A 204 -2.87 3.90 -7.15
CA GLY A 204 -2.12 2.68 -7.39
C GLY A 204 -1.72 2.06 -6.05
N LEU A 205 -2.22 0.87 -5.76
CA LEU A 205 -1.86 0.08 -4.57
C LEU A 205 -0.70 -0.85 -4.91
N THR A 206 0.18 -1.09 -3.95
CA THR A 206 1.26 -2.04 -4.12
C THR A 206 1.69 -2.67 -2.80
N GLY A 207 2.42 -3.79 -2.92
CA GLY A 207 2.84 -4.62 -1.81
C GLY A 207 3.21 -6.00 -2.33
N TYR A 208 2.87 -7.04 -1.59
CA TYR A 208 3.30 -8.40 -1.88
C TYR A 208 2.13 -9.36 -2.05
N LEU A 209 2.31 -10.43 -2.82
CA LEU A 209 1.30 -11.49 -3.00
C LEU A 209 1.40 -12.62 -1.96
N THR A 210 2.51 -12.69 -1.23
CA THR A 210 2.71 -13.65 -0.16
C THR A 210 3.70 -13.13 0.88
N VAL A 211 3.61 -13.65 2.10
CA VAL A 211 4.61 -13.44 3.16
C VAL A 211 5.84 -14.35 3.00
N GLU A 212 5.74 -15.36 2.12
CA GLU A 212 6.82 -16.32 1.86
C GLU A 212 7.78 -15.80 0.77
N LYS A 213 9.06 -16.19 0.88
CA LYS A 213 10.08 -15.80 -0.09
C LYS A 213 10.10 -16.73 -1.33
N PRO A 214 10.42 -16.21 -2.53
CA PRO A 214 10.59 -14.79 -2.86
C PRO A 214 9.23 -14.08 -2.84
N HIS A 215 9.18 -12.85 -2.34
CA HIS A 215 7.94 -12.07 -2.21
C HIS A 215 7.53 -11.47 -3.57
N PRO A 216 6.61 -12.06 -4.35
CA PRO A 216 6.20 -11.45 -5.60
C PRO A 216 5.46 -10.14 -5.29
N VAL A 217 5.68 -9.13 -6.11
CA VAL A 217 5.08 -7.80 -5.92
C VAL A 217 3.83 -7.70 -6.76
N PHE A 218 2.80 -7.00 -6.27
CA PHE A 218 1.64 -6.63 -7.08
C PHE A 218 1.54 -5.11 -7.26
N LEU A 219 0.91 -4.70 -8.36
CA LEU A 219 0.38 -3.36 -8.57
C LEU A 219 -1.09 -3.51 -8.92
N ALA A 220 -1.99 -2.81 -8.22
CA ALA A 220 -3.39 -2.72 -8.60
C ALA A 220 -3.84 -1.26 -8.72
N THR A 221 -4.72 -0.93 -9.67
CA THR A 221 -5.05 0.47 -9.96
C THR A 221 -6.54 0.77 -10.08
N TRP A 222 -6.94 1.96 -9.62
CA TRP A 222 -8.32 2.45 -9.67
C TRP A 222 -8.37 3.93 -10.04
N THR A 223 -9.53 4.38 -10.51
CA THR A 223 -9.83 5.79 -10.73
C THR A 223 -11.18 6.14 -10.10
N LEU A 224 -11.23 7.29 -9.43
CA LEU A 224 -12.45 7.81 -8.82
C LEU A 224 -13.31 8.46 -9.91
N ARG A 225 -14.49 7.88 -10.15
CA ARG A 225 -15.52 8.36 -11.08
C ARG A 225 -16.88 8.28 -10.41
N GLU A 226 -17.68 9.33 -10.53
CA GLU A 226 -19.04 9.35 -9.96
C GLU A 226 -19.06 8.97 -8.46
N GLU A 227 -18.09 9.50 -7.71
CA GLU A 227 -17.90 9.22 -6.26
C GLU A 227 -17.58 7.76 -5.92
N GLN A 228 -17.18 6.93 -6.90
CA GLN A 228 -16.79 5.54 -6.69
C GLN A 228 -15.43 5.23 -7.32
N TRP A 229 -14.62 4.44 -6.62
CA TRP A 229 -13.38 3.91 -7.17
C TRP A 229 -13.69 2.74 -8.09
N GLN A 230 -13.28 2.86 -9.34
CA GLN A 230 -13.50 1.86 -10.36
C GLN A 230 -12.15 1.29 -10.81
N PRO A 231 -12.03 -0.04 -10.98
CA PRO A 231 -10.84 -0.67 -11.54
C PRO A 231 -10.38 0.04 -12.81
N ARG A 232 -9.08 0.33 -12.92
CA ARG A 232 -8.49 0.94 -14.09
C ARG A 232 -7.50 0.00 -14.75
N ALA A 233 -7.59 -0.11 -16.07
CA ALA A 233 -6.69 -0.97 -16.81
C ALA A 233 -5.22 -0.54 -16.65
N ILE A 234 -4.33 -1.50 -16.41
CA ILE A 234 -2.89 -1.26 -16.46
C ILE A 234 -2.44 -1.46 -17.91
N PRO A 235 -1.81 -0.46 -18.55
CA PRO A 235 -1.29 -0.64 -19.91
C PRO A 235 -0.19 -1.70 -19.91
N ASN A 236 0.00 -2.36 -21.06
CA ASN A 236 1.03 -3.40 -21.21
C ASN A 236 2.39 -2.93 -20.69
N LEU A 237 2.86 -3.58 -19.63
CA LEU A 237 4.15 -3.31 -19.04
C LEU A 237 5.25 -4.03 -19.83
N THR A 238 6.40 -3.38 -20.00
CA THR A 238 7.56 -4.07 -20.57
C THR A 238 8.19 -4.94 -19.48
N GLN A 239 8.22 -6.24 -19.72
CA GLN A 239 8.82 -7.23 -18.83
C GLN A 239 10.36 -7.11 -18.86
N PRO A 240 11.02 -6.84 -17.72
CA PRO A 240 12.46 -6.96 -17.64
C PRO A 240 12.89 -8.39 -17.93
N GLU A 241 14.06 -8.54 -18.56
CA GLU A 241 14.62 -9.86 -18.81
C GLU A 241 14.81 -10.65 -17.50
N GLY A 242 14.30 -11.87 -17.46
CA GLY A 242 14.36 -12.76 -16.30
C GLY A 242 13.25 -12.53 -15.27
N TRP A 243 12.34 -11.59 -15.50
CA TRP A 243 11.14 -11.42 -14.68
C TRP A 243 9.97 -12.09 -15.36
N SER A 244 8.98 -12.57 -14.60
CA SER A 244 7.64 -12.88 -15.08
C SER A 244 6.71 -11.73 -14.68
N VAL A 245 5.98 -11.19 -15.65
CA VAL A 245 4.98 -10.15 -15.40
C VAL A 245 3.66 -10.60 -15.98
N GLU A 246 2.67 -10.81 -15.11
CA GLU A 246 1.31 -11.11 -15.52
C GLU A 246 0.45 -9.87 -15.29
N VAL A 247 -0.23 -9.42 -16.33
CA VAL A 247 -1.14 -8.26 -16.27
C VAL A 247 -2.54 -8.76 -16.55
N THR A 248 -3.46 -8.49 -15.63
CA THR A 248 -4.89 -8.73 -15.79
C THR A 248 -5.58 -7.39 -16.08
N ASP A 249 -6.87 -7.24 -15.75
CA ASP A 249 -7.61 -6.00 -15.98
C ASP A 249 -6.91 -4.83 -15.27
N ASN A 250 -7.02 -4.76 -13.94
CA ASN A 250 -6.50 -3.63 -13.16
C ASN A 250 -5.32 -3.99 -12.26
N GLU A 251 -4.77 -5.20 -12.40
CA GLU A 251 -3.69 -5.70 -11.57
C GLU A 251 -2.53 -6.25 -12.42
N ALA A 252 -1.32 -6.09 -11.90
CA ALA A 252 -0.11 -6.68 -12.44
C ALA A 252 0.68 -7.36 -11.32
N SER A 253 1.13 -8.59 -11.55
CA SER A 253 2.03 -9.31 -10.66
C SER A 253 3.44 -9.35 -11.25
N PHE A 254 4.44 -9.24 -10.38
CA PHE A 254 5.86 -9.21 -10.74
C PHE A 254 6.59 -10.27 -9.94
N GLN A 255 7.25 -11.19 -10.65
CA GLN A 255 8.03 -12.26 -10.05
C GLN A 255 9.40 -12.34 -10.72
N ALA A 256 10.43 -12.66 -9.93
CA ALA A 256 11.75 -13.01 -10.42
C ALA A 256 12.34 -14.11 -9.54
N ASP A 257 13.48 -14.68 -9.95
CA ASP A 257 14.16 -15.76 -9.22
C ASP A 257 14.80 -15.31 -7.88
N GLY A 258 14.65 -14.04 -7.49
CA GLY A 258 15.22 -13.45 -6.28
C GLY A 258 14.21 -12.66 -5.46
N GLU A 259 14.66 -12.15 -4.31
CA GLU A 259 13.84 -11.30 -3.44
C GLU A 259 13.51 -9.98 -4.15
N MET A 260 12.22 -9.65 -4.17
CA MET A 260 11.71 -8.44 -4.78
C MET A 260 11.42 -7.41 -3.69
N PHE A 261 11.67 -6.16 -4.02
CA PHE A 261 11.44 -5.02 -3.13
C PHE A 261 10.53 -4.02 -3.82
N VAL A 262 9.68 -3.37 -3.03
CA VAL A 262 8.83 -2.29 -3.49
C VAL A 262 9.03 -1.04 -2.64
N GLU A 263 9.19 0.10 -3.33
CA GLU A 263 9.32 1.42 -2.72
C GLU A 263 8.38 2.40 -3.41
N VAL A 264 7.73 3.26 -2.63
CA VAL A 264 6.83 4.31 -3.17
C VAL A 264 7.44 5.68 -2.89
N SER A 265 7.62 6.48 -3.96
CA SER A 265 8.03 7.89 -3.85
C SER A 265 6.81 8.79 -4.00
N ASP A 266 6.42 9.43 -2.90
CA ASP A 266 5.32 10.40 -2.90
C ASP A 266 5.67 11.71 -3.59
N ALA A 267 6.94 12.10 -3.58
CA ALA A 267 7.42 13.30 -4.25
C ALA A 267 7.28 13.18 -5.77
N ASP A 268 7.64 12.02 -6.32
CA ASP A 268 7.65 11.80 -7.76
C ASP A 268 6.40 11.09 -8.28
N LYS A 269 5.53 10.63 -7.37
CA LYS A 269 4.37 9.79 -7.65
C LYS A 269 4.79 8.58 -8.46
N THR A 270 5.77 7.84 -7.93
CA THR A 270 6.32 6.63 -8.56
C THR A 270 6.27 5.44 -7.62
N ILE A 271 6.10 4.26 -8.21
CA ILE A 271 6.33 2.97 -7.56
C ILE A 271 7.57 2.36 -8.20
N HIS A 272 8.50 1.94 -7.37
CA HIS A 272 9.73 1.29 -7.78
C HIS A 272 9.69 -0.17 -7.33
N ILE A 273 9.91 -1.07 -8.28
CA ILE A 273 9.98 -2.51 -8.03
C ILE A 273 11.38 -2.94 -8.46
N SER A 274 12.14 -3.56 -7.57
CA SER A 274 13.50 -4.05 -7.87
C SER A 274 13.70 -5.48 -7.40
N GLN A 275 14.64 -6.16 -8.05
CA GLN A 275 15.22 -7.42 -7.58
C GLN A 275 16.59 -7.08 -7.02
N ASP A 276 16.81 -7.29 -5.72
CA ASP A 276 18.02 -6.92 -4.96
C ASP A 276 18.40 -5.39 -4.95
N GLU A 277 19.39 -5.01 -4.13
CA GLU A 277 19.82 -3.59 -3.95
C GLU A 277 20.60 -3.02 -5.16
N ALA A 278 21.15 -3.86 -6.05
CA ALA A 278 21.98 -3.46 -7.19
C ALA A 278 21.38 -3.88 -8.55
N GLY A 279 20.22 -4.53 -8.54
CA GLY A 279 19.68 -5.28 -9.65
C GLY A 279 18.70 -4.50 -10.50
N LYS A 280 17.99 -5.26 -11.35
CA LYS A 280 17.06 -4.71 -12.33
C LYS A 280 15.89 -4.03 -11.60
N ARG A 281 15.51 -2.84 -12.06
CA ARG A 281 14.44 -2.02 -11.47
C ARG A 281 13.42 -1.62 -12.53
N ILE A 282 12.14 -1.75 -12.18
CA ILE A 282 11.01 -1.15 -12.87
C ILE A 282 10.62 0.11 -12.09
N THR A 283 10.48 1.22 -12.79
CA THR A 283 9.89 2.44 -12.22
C THR A 283 8.59 2.74 -12.92
N LEU A 284 7.50 2.72 -12.16
CA LEU A 284 6.14 3.00 -12.62
C LEU A 284 5.79 4.42 -12.18
N SER A 285 5.63 5.32 -13.13
CA SER A 285 5.26 6.71 -12.87
C SER A 285 3.78 6.92 -13.07
N PHE A 286 3.18 7.73 -12.20
CA PHE A 286 1.75 8.04 -12.16
C PHE A 286 1.45 9.52 -12.44
N ARG A 287 2.45 10.29 -12.92
CA ARG A 287 2.38 11.76 -13.05
C ARG A 287 1.29 12.29 -14.00
N THR A 288 0.76 11.45 -14.89
CA THR A 288 -0.32 11.82 -15.83
C THR A 288 -1.61 11.04 -15.58
N GLY A 289 -1.67 10.23 -14.52
CA GLY A 289 -2.73 9.23 -14.32
C GLY A 289 -2.62 8.00 -15.21
N GLU A 290 -1.58 7.93 -16.05
CA GLU A 290 -1.20 6.71 -16.76
C GLU A 290 -0.05 6.07 -15.98
N VAL A 291 -0.05 4.73 -15.93
CA VAL A 291 1.10 3.98 -15.44
C VAL A 291 2.11 3.94 -16.56
N MET A 292 3.18 4.72 -16.44
CA MET A 292 4.27 4.73 -17.42
C MET A 292 5.49 4.05 -16.85
N LEU A 293 6.03 3.08 -17.58
CA LEU A 293 7.35 2.56 -17.30
C LEU A 293 8.39 3.63 -17.66
N GLN A 294 9.19 4.06 -16.69
CA GLN A 294 10.41 4.81 -16.98
C GLN A 294 11.48 3.80 -17.40
N LYS A 295 11.99 3.96 -18.62
CA LYS A 295 13.20 3.22 -19.03
C LYS A 295 14.36 3.65 -18.12
N PRO A 296 15.18 2.70 -17.66
CA PRO A 296 16.36 3.00 -16.85
C PRO A 296 17.33 3.95 -17.56
#